data_AF-A0A918XBE1-F1
#
_entry.id   AF-A0A918XBE1-F1
#
_cell.length_a   1.000
_cell.length_b   1.000
_cell.length_c   1.000
_cell.angle_alpha   90.00
_cell.angle_beta   90.00
_cell.angle_gamma   90.00
#
_symmetry.space_group_name_H-M   'P 1'
#
loop_
_entity.id
_entity.type
_entity.pdbx_description
1 polymer ?
#
loop_
_entity_poly.entity_id
_entity_poly.type
_entity_poly.pdbx_seq_one_letter_code
_entity_poly.pdbx_strand_id
1 'polypeptide(L)' 'MTTVEGYHLRPSATVLRLREDFPDFLIFELRNERCLPSFVATCTRNGDGRPELIVRGCAEQLRQALETLGGDQA' A
#
# COMPACT_ATOMS: atom_id res chain seq x y z
N MET A 1 10.02 -22.41 18.75
CA MET A 1 9.28 -21.14 18.96
C MET A 1 9.08 -20.51 17.59
N THR A 2 7.88 -20.62 17.03
CA THR A 2 7.52 -19.94 15.78
C THR A 2 7.20 -18.50 16.16
N THR A 3 8.15 -17.58 15.95
CA THR A 3 7.91 -16.14 16.07
C THR A 3 6.90 -15.74 15.00
N VAL A 4 5.63 -15.64 15.39
CA VAL A 4 4.66 -14.87 14.62
C VAL A 4 5.08 -13.42 14.80
N GLU A 5 5.86 -12.90 13.84
CA GLU A 5 6.17 -11.48 13.78
C GLU A 5 4.85 -10.73 13.60
N GLY A 6 4.28 -10.28 14.72
CA GLY A 6 3.04 -9.52 14.76
C GLY A 6 3.15 -8.22 13.97
N TYR A 7 1.99 -7.61 13.72
CA TYR A 7 1.86 -6.30 13.07
C TYR A 7 2.90 -5.32 13.62
N HIS A 8 3.74 -4.75 12.75
CA HIS A 8 4.61 -3.65 13.15
C HIS A 8 3.72 -2.53 13.68
N LEU A 9 3.81 -2.25 15.00
CA LEU A 9 3.03 -1.21 15.68
C LEU A 9 3.24 0.19 15.09
N ARG A 10 4.28 0.37 14.27
CA ARG A 10 4.57 1.58 13.51
C ARG A 10 4.77 1.24 12.04
N PRO A 11 4.20 2.02 11.11
CA PRO A 11 4.49 1.89 9.70
C PRO A 11 6.00 2.02 9.43
N SER A 12 6.51 1.31 8.43
CA SER A 12 7.89 1.50 7.96
C SER A 12 8.08 2.89 7.36
N ALA A 13 9.33 3.36 7.30
CA ALA A 13 9.67 4.62 6.65
C ALA A 13 9.21 4.66 5.18
N THR A 14 9.23 3.52 4.50
CA THR A 14 8.72 3.37 3.13
C THR A 14 7.22 3.64 3.05
N VAL A 15 6.42 3.07 3.96
CA VAL A 15 4.98 3.33 4.02
C VAL A 15 4.69 4.79 4.37
N LEU A 16 5.44 5.39 5.29
CA LEU A 16 5.27 6.81 5.63
C LEU A 16 5.48 7.70 4.40
N ARG A 17 6.56 7.49 3.65
CA ARG A 17 6.85 8.27 2.45
C ARG A 17 5.82 8.07 1.34
N LEU A 18 5.35 6.84 1.13
CA LEU A 18 4.29 6.59 0.17
C LEU A 18 2.98 7.30 0.55
N ARG A 19 2.65 7.41 1.83
CA ARG A 19 1.47 8.16 2.30
C ARG A 19 1.62 9.66 2.13
N GLU A 20 2.84 10.19 2.22
CA GLU A 20 3.13 11.60 1.92
C GLU A 20 2.99 11.87 0.41
N ASP A 21 3.50 10.97 -0.44
CA ASP A 21 3.44 11.09 -1.90
C ASP A 21 2.00 10.90 -2.44
N PHE A 22 1.19 10.06 -1.80
CA PHE A 22 -0.15 9.65 -2.26
C PHE A 22 -1.20 9.75 -1.13
N PRO A 23 -1.60 10.96 -0.72
CA PRO A 23 -2.47 11.18 0.44
C PRO A 23 -3.91 10.66 0.26
N ASP A 24 -4.39 10.50 -0.98
CA ASP A 24 -5.71 9.93 -1.29
C ASP A 24 -5.75 8.38 -1.18
N PHE A 25 -4.64 7.75 -0.80
CA PHE A 25 -4.54 6.30 -0.68
C PHE A 25 -4.23 5.86 0.77
N LEU A 26 -4.95 4.84 1.24
CA LEU A 26 -4.61 4.12 2.45
C LEU A 26 -3.58 3.04 2.11
N ILE A 27 -2.35 3.22 2.58
CA ILE A 27 -1.21 2.37 2.22
C ILE A 27 -0.71 1.59 3.43
N PHE A 28 -0.49 0.28 3.26
CA PHE A 28 -0.01 -0.64 4.28
C PHE A 28 1.09 -1.54 3.75
N GLU A 29 1.95 -1.99 4.66
CA GLU A 29 2.90 -3.06 4.44
C GLU A 29 2.40 -4.30 5.19
N LEU A 30 2.25 -5.39 4.45
CA LEU A 30 1.84 -6.71 4.92
C LEU A 30 2.92 -7.73 4.59
N ARG A 31 2.79 -8.94 5.15
CA ARG A 31 3.61 -10.09 4.74
C ARG A 31 2.77 -11.06 3.95
N ASN A 32 3.30 -11.55 2.84
CA ASN A 32 2.65 -12.59 2.05
C ASN A 32 2.83 -13.99 2.67
N GLU A 33 2.29 -15.01 2.02
CA GLU A 33 2.37 -16.42 2.43
C GLU A 33 3.82 -16.94 2.60
N ARG A 34 4.80 -16.30 1.96
CA ARG A 34 6.23 -16.61 2.06
C ARG A 34 6.96 -15.74 3.09
N CYS A 35 6.22 -15.00 3.92
CA CYS A 35 6.73 -14.02 4.88
C CYS A 35 7.53 -12.86 4.25
N LEU A 36 7.39 -12.62 2.94
CA LEU A 36 8.03 -11.49 2.26
C LEU A 36 7.15 -10.24 2.38
N PRO A 37 7.74 -9.03 2.44
CA PRO A 37 6.97 -7.80 2.46
C PRO A 37 6.13 -7.66 1.18
N SER A 38 4.95 -7.08 1.33
CA SER A 38 4.02 -6.77 0.26
C SER A 38 3.31 -5.46 0.59
N PHE A 39 3.23 -4.58 -0.39
CA PHE A 39 2.65 -3.26 -0.22
C PHE A 39 1.24 -3.25 -0.80
N VAL A 40 0.30 -2.72 -0.03
CA VAL A 40 -1.12 -2.69 -0.36
C VAL A 40 -1.61 -1.26 -0.29
N ALA A 41 -2.38 -0.84 -1.29
CA ALA A 41 -3.05 0.45 -1.32
C ALA A 41 -4.53 0.30 -1.68
N THR A 42 -5.35 1.19 -1.14
CA THR A 42 -6.73 1.39 -1.56
C THR A 42 -7.06 2.88 -1.61
N CYS A 43 -7.80 3.31 -2.64
CA CYS A 43 -8.18 4.71 -2.83
C CYS A 43 -9.34 5.07 -1.91
N THR A 44 -9.23 6.19 -1.19
CA THR A 44 -10.32 6.68 -0.32
C THR A 44 -11.40 7.45 -1.07
N ARG A 45 -11.16 7.81 -2.34
CA ARG A 45 -12.01 8.71 -3.13
C ARG A 45 -12.96 7.99 -4.10
N ASN A 46 -13.05 6.66 -4.09
CA ASN A 46 -13.89 5.95 -5.06
C ASN A 46 -15.38 6.32 -4.87
N GLY A 47 -15.87 7.24 -5.70
CA GLY A 47 -17.25 7.76 -5.68
C GLY A 47 -18.31 6.70 -5.99
N ASP A 48 -17.91 5.58 -6.58
CA ASP A 48 -18.77 4.43 -6.89
C ASP A 48 -18.93 3.45 -5.72
N GLY A 49 -18.33 3.74 -4.55
CA GLY A 49 -18.44 2.93 -3.34
C GLY A 49 -17.74 1.56 -3.42
N ARG A 50 -16.94 1.32 -4.46
CA ARG A 50 -16.17 0.08 -4.66
C ARG A 50 -14.70 0.32 -4.31
N PRO A 51 -14.20 -0.17 -3.17
CA PRO A 51 -12.78 -0.04 -2.84
C PRO A 51 -11.96 -0.90 -3.81
N GLU A 52 -11.06 -0.26 -4.55
CA GLU A 52 -10.05 -0.99 -5.33
C GLU A 52 -8.87 -1.32 -4.44
N LEU A 53 -8.40 -2.57 -4.50
CA LEU A 53 -7.26 -3.04 -3.73
C LEU A 53 -6.08 -3.33 -4.66
N ILE A 54 -5.00 -2.58 -4.50
CA ILE A 54 -3.77 -2.73 -5.28
C ILE A 54 -2.75 -3.41 -4.39
N VAL A 55 -2.23 -4.56 -4.82
CA VAL A 55 -1.19 -5.31 -4.10
C VAL A 55 0.05 -5.41 -4.97
N ARG A 56 1.23 -5.10 -4.42
CA ARG A 56 2.52 -5.19 -5.10
C ARG A 56 3.60 -5.77 -4.19
N GLY A 57 4.60 -6.42 -4.81
CA GLY A 57 5.68 -7.08 -4.10
C GLY A 57 6.76 -6.12 -3.59
N CYS A 58 6.84 -4.91 -4.13
CA CYS A 58 7.74 -3.86 -3.66
C CYS A 58 7.10 -2.47 -3.77
N ALA A 59 7.72 -1.49 -3.10
CA ALA A 59 7.22 -0.13 -3.01
C ALA A 59 7.25 0.62 -4.35
N GLU A 60 8.26 0.34 -5.17
CA GLU A 60 8.45 0.97 -6.49
C GLU A 60 7.35 0.55 -7.46
N GLN A 61 6.99 -0.73 -7.46
CA GLN A 61 5.86 -1.24 -8.23
C GLN A 61 4.53 -0.64 -7.75
N LEU A 62 4.38 -0.42 -6.43
CA LEU A 62 3.20 0.23 -5.89
C LEU A 62 3.15 1.70 -6.34
N ARG A 63 4.24 2.45 -6.19
CA ARG A 63 4.36 3.84 -6.64
C ARG A 63 3.95 3.98 -8.10
N GLN A 64 4.51 3.16 -8.99
CA GLN A 64 4.19 3.21 -10.43
C GLN A 64 2.69 2.97 -10.71
N ALA A 65 2.07 2.04 -9.97
CA ALA A 65 0.64 1.78 -10.09
C ALA A 65 -0.19 2.98 -9.58
N LEU A 66 0.21 3.60 -8.47
CA LEU A 66 -0.44 4.78 -7.91
C LEU A 66 -0.28 6.01 -8.80
N GLU A 67 0.87 6.21 -9.44
CA GLU A 67 1.08 7.30 -10.42
C GLU A 67 0.15 7.16 -11.63
N THR A 68 -0.05 5.92 -12.10
CA THR A 68 -0.98 5.66 -13.22
C THR A 68 -2.43 5.97 -12.83
N LEU A 69 -2.84 5.62 -11.61
CA LEU A 69 -4.21 5.83 -11.13
C LEU A 69 -4.48 7.27 -10.69
N GLY A 70 -3.49 7.94 -10.09
CA GLY A 70 -3.57 9.35 -9.73
C GLY A 70 -3.49 10.28 -10.94
N GLY A 71 -2.82 9.85 -12.02
CA GLY A 71 -2.72 10.59 -13.29
C GLY A 71 -3.98 10.57 -14.14
N ASP A 72 -4.89 9.60 -13.96
CA ASP A 72 -6.17 9.51 -14.68
C ASP A 72 -7.24 10.49 -14.14
N GLN A 73 -6.93 11.23 -13.08
CA GLN A 73 -7.83 12.19 -12.41
C GLN A 73 -7.46 13.67 -12.68
N ALA A 74 -6.60 13.96 -13.65
CA ALA A 74 -6.17 15.32 -14.02
C ALA A 74 -6.82 15.83 -15.31
#